data_AF-A0A8C3TA61-F1
#
_entry.id   AF-A0A8C3TA61-F1
#
_cell.length_a   1.000
_cell.length_b   1.000
_cell.length_c   1.000
_cell.angle_alpha   90.00
_cell.angle_beta   90.00
_cell.angle_gamma   90.00
#
_symmetry.space_group_name_H-M   'P 1'
#
loop_
_entity.id
_entity.type
_entity.pdbx_description
1 polymer ?
#
loop_
_entity_poly.entity_id
_entity_poly.type
_entity_poly.pdbx_seq_one_letter_code
_entity_poly.pdbx_strand_id
1 'polypeptide(L)'
;MHDAEAQTHAINPLIVQIKKKQQEVVGFLEANKIDFKQMDIAGDEDNRKWMRENVPGEKKPQNGIPLPPQIFNEEQYCGVRSHLTFS
;
A
#
# COMPACT_ATOMS: atom_id res chain seq x y z
N MET A 1 -16.63 23.95 33.56
CA MET A 1 -16.40 22.53 33.89
C MET A 1 -16.63 21.76 32.60
N HIS A 2 -15.50 21.36 32.00
CA HIS A 2 -15.31 20.55 30.80
C HIS A 2 -15.75 21.17 29.46
N ASP A 3 -14.85 22.02 28.97
CA ASP A 3 -14.51 22.07 27.55
C ASP A 3 -14.18 20.65 27.06
N ALA A 4 -15.04 20.10 26.20
CA ALA A 4 -14.74 18.89 25.44
C ALA A 4 -13.79 19.29 24.31
N GLU A 5 -12.51 19.37 24.66
CA GLU A 5 -11.41 19.61 23.73
C GLU A 5 -11.47 18.62 22.57
N ALA A 6 -11.36 19.17 21.36
CA ALA A 6 -11.31 18.44 20.11
C ALA A 6 -10.29 17.29 20.18
N GLN A 7 -10.78 16.05 20.11
CA GLN A 7 -9.96 14.89 19.79
C GLN A 7 -9.48 15.01 18.34
N THR A 8 -8.41 15.78 18.16
CA THR A 8 -7.64 15.83 16.93
C THR A 8 -7.12 14.43 16.63
N HIS A 9 -7.48 13.95 15.45
CA HIS A 9 -7.11 12.65 14.90
C HIS A 9 -5.59 12.56 14.78
N ALA A 10 -4.92 11.92 15.73
CA ALA A 10 -3.55 11.46 15.50
C ALA A 10 -3.59 10.41 14.38
N ILE A 11 -3.27 10.83 13.15
CA ILE A 11 -3.20 9.93 11.99
C ILE A 11 -2.22 8.82 12.34
N ASN A 12 -2.71 7.57 12.35
CA ASN A 12 -1.93 6.39 12.68
C ASN A 12 -0.61 6.37 11.88
N PRO A 13 0.58 6.35 12.54
CA PRO A 13 1.87 6.38 11.85
C PRO A 13 2.04 5.32 10.76
N LEU A 14 1.38 4.17 10.91
CA LEU A 14 1.37 3.10 9.90
C LEU A 14 0.68 3.55 8.60
N ILE A 15 -0.45 4.26 8.70
CA ILE A 15 -1.20 4.78 7.55
C ILE A 15 -0.35 5.82 6.79
N VAL A 16 0.37 6.68 7.53
CA VAL A 16 1.26 7.68 6.92
C VAL A 16 2.37 6.99 6.12
N GLN A 17 3.01 5.96 6.69
CA GLN A 17 4.06 5.21 6.01
C GLN A 17 3.56 4.49 4.75
N ILE A 18 2.39 3.86 4.82
CA ILE A 18 1.77 3.19 3.66
C ILE A 18 1.48 4.19 2.55
N LYS A 19 0.85 5.32 2.87
CA LYS A 19 0.55 6.37 1.89
C LYS A 19 1.81 6.92 1.25
N LYS A 20 2.87 7.16 2.02
CA LYS A 20 4.16 7.61 1.48
C LYS A 20 4.72 6.60 0.48
N LYS A 21 4.76 5.31 0.81
CA LYS A 21 5.24 4.26 -0.09
C LYS A 21 4.41 4.14 -1.37
N GLN A 22 3.08 4.28 -1.27
CA GLN A 22 2.19 4.31 -2.44
C GLN A 22 2.52 5.50 -3.35
N GLN A 23 2.64 6.70 -2.79
CA GLN A 23 2.98 7.91 -3.54
C GLN A 23 4.36 7.82 -4.20
N GLU A 24 5.35 7.25 -3.52
CA GLU A 24 6.66 7.03 -4.12
C GLU A 24 6.59 6.05 -5.32
N VAL A 25 5.75 5.01 -5.25
CA VAL A 25 5.56 4.05 -6.37
C VAL A 25 4.87 4.74 -7.53
N VAL A 26 3.77 5.44 -7.28
CA VAL A 26 3.01 6.20 -8.28
C VAL A 26 3.91 7.24 -8.96
N GLY A 27 4.58 8.08 -8.18
CA GLY A 27 5.47 9.10 -8.72
C GLY A 27 6.63 8.52 -9.53
N PHE A 28 7.14 7.34 -9.16
CA PHE A 28 8.14 6.65 -9.97
C PHE A 28 7.58 6.18 -11.32
N LEU A 29 6.39 5.56 -11.33
CA LEU A 29 5.77 5.08 -12.57
C LEU A 29 5.44 6.24 -13.51
N GLU A 30 4.88 7.33 -12.97
CA GLU A 30 4.58 8.56 -13.70
C GLU A 30 5.83 9.22 -14.27
N ALA A 31 6.89 9.38 -13.47
CA ALA A 31 8.15 9.99 -13.92
C ALA A 31 8.82 9.20 -15.05
N ASN A 32 8.64 7.88 -15.07
CA ASN A 32 9.17 6.99 -16.11
C ASN A 32 8.18 6.75 -17.27
N LYS A 33 7.00 7.38 -17.26
CA LYS A 33 5.94 7.18 -18.28
C LYS A 33 5.55 5.71 -18.46
N ILE A 34 5.52 4.96 -17.37
CA ILE A 34 5.05 3.58 -17.35
C ILE A 34 3.53 3.63 -17.16
N ASP A 35 2.77 2.97 -18.03
CA ASP A 35 1.32 2.86 -17.86
C ASP A 35 0.99 1.94 -16.69
N PHE A 36 0.06 2.38 -15.83
CA PHE A 36 -0.38 1.60 -14.67
C PHE A 36 -1.83 1.92 -14.31
N LYS A 37 -2.44 1.03 -13.54
CA LYS A 37 -3.75 1.23 -12.93
C LYS A 37 -3.63 1.15 -11.41
N GLN A 38 -4.19 2.12 -10.71
CA GLN A 38 -4.33 2.05 -9.27
C GLN A 38 -5.57 1.22 -8.93
N MET A 39 -5.37 0.13 -8.19
CA MET A 39 -6.42 -0.72 -7.68
C MET A 39 -6.62 -0.37 -6.20
N ASP A 40 -7.64 0.43 -5.89
CA ASP A 40 -7.96 0.76 -4.49
C ASP A 40 -8.43 -0.50 -3.76
N ILE A 41 -7.92 -0.75 -2.56
CA ILE A 41 -8.32 -1.88 -1.71
C ILE A 41 -9.06 -1.42 -0.44
N ALA A 42 -9.06 -0.11 -0.17
CA ALA A 42 -9.72 0.47 0.99
C ALA A 42 -11.22 0.60 0.72
N GLY A 43 -11.61 1.09 -0.45
CA GLY A 43 -13.00 1.25 -0.89
C GLY A 43 -13.57 0.09 -1.70
N ASP A 44 -12.72 -0.80 -2.25
CA ASP A 44 -13.14 -1.90 -3.13
C ASP A 44 -12.74 -3.26 -2.53
N GLU A 45 -13.74 -4.09 -2.27
CA GLU A 45 -13.57 -5.39 -1.60
C GLU A 45 -13.00 -6.45 -2.52
N ASP A 46 -13.32 -6.40 -3.81
CA ASP A 46 -12.87 -7.37 -4.80
C ASP A 46 -11.37 -7.20 -5.03
N ASN A 47 -10.91 -5.96 -5.16
CA ASN A 47 -9.47 -5.65 -5.24
C ASN A 47 -8.73 -6.10 -3.98
N ARG A 48 -9.32 -5.88 -2.82
CA ARG A 48 -8.74 -6.29 -1.53
C ARG A 48 -8.61 -7.80 -1.41
N LYS A 49 -9.63 -8.54 -1.83
CA LYS A 49 -9.63 -10.00 -1.84
C LYS A 49 -8.59 -10.53 -2.84
N TRP A 50 -8.65 -10.04 -4.08
CA TRP A 50 -7.74 -10.43 -5.15
C TRP A 50 -6.28 -10.22 -4.75
N MET A 51 -5.94 -9.05 -4.18
CA MET A 51 -4.57 -8.77 -3.70
C MET A 51 -4.11 -9.81 -2.66
N ARG A 52 -4.96 -10.16 -1.68
CA ARG A 52 -4.58 -11.11 -0.61
C ARG A 52 -4.40 -12.54 -1.13
N GLU A 53 -5.17 -12.92 -2.14
CA GLU A 53 -5.09 -14.24 -2.77
C GLU A 53 -3.86 -14.37 -3.69
N ASN A 54 -3.55 -13.31 -4.46
CA ASN A 54 -2.51 -13.35 -5.48
C ASN A 54 -1.10 -12.94 -5.01
N VAL A 55 -0.95 -12.39 -3.80
CA VAL A 55 0.38 -12.29 -3.18
C VAL A 55 0.91 -13.72 -2.91
N PRO A 56 2.10 -14.11 -3.42
CA PRO A 56 2.67 -15.43 -3.19
C PRO A 56 2.90 -15.72 -1.71
N GLY A 57 2.71 -16.98 -1.30
CA GLY A 57 2.75 -17.39 0.11
C GLY A 57 4.06 -17.03 0.81
N GLU A 58 5.19 -17.23 0.13
CA GLU A 58 6.53 -16.89 0.61
C GLU A 58 6.80 -15.39 0.71
N LYS A 59 5.91 -14.56 0.15
CA LYS A 59 5.95 -13.09 0.20
C LYS A 59 4.95 -12.51 1.20
N LYS A 60 4.05 -13.33 1.77
CA LYS A 60 3.13 -12.92 2.83
C LYS A 60 3.90 -12.71 4.14
N PRO A 61 3.47 -11.78 5.00
CA PRO A 61 4.08 -11.61 6.31
C PRO A 61 3.84 -12.86 7.18
N GLN A 62 4.78 -13.19 8.07
CA GLN A 62 4.63 -14.31 9.02
C GLN A 62 3.39 -14.15 9.91
N ASN A 63 3.08 -12.91 10.30
CA ASN A 63 1.91 -12.55 11.09
C ASN A 63 1.14 -11.42 10.38
N GLY A 64 -0.18 -11.57 10.28
CA GLY A 64 -1.07 -10.56 9.71
C GLY A 64 -1.34 -10.73 8.21
N ILE A 65 -1.71 -9.63 7.55
CA ILE A 65 -2.11 -9.59 6.13
C ILE A 65 -1.10 -8.77 5.30
N PRO A 66 -0.94 -9.06 3.99
CA PRO A 66 -0.17 -8.19 3.11
C PRO A 66 -0.78 -6.78 3.11
N LEU A 67 0.08 -5.77 3.30
CA LEU A 67 -0.29 -4.35 3.28
C LEU A 67 0.15 -3.71 1.96
N PRO A 68 -0.58 -2.70 1.44
CA PRO A 68 -0.17 -2.01 0.22
C PRO A 68 1.08 -1.12 0.45
N PRO A 69 1.79 -0.72 -0.62
CA PRO A 69 1.55 -1.07 -2.03
C PRO A 69 1.95 -2.51 -2.36
N GLN A 70 1.21 -3.15 -3.26
CA GLN A 70 1.52 -4.46 -3.86
C GLN A 70 1.55 -4.27 -5.38
N ILE A 71 2.68 -4.54 -6.01
CA ILE A 71 2.87 -4.28 -7.45
C ILE A 71 2.67 -5.59 -8.20
N PHE A 72 1.81 -5.54 -9.20
CA PHE A 72 1.55 -6.63 -10.12
C PHE A 72 1.73 -6.12 -11.55
N ASN A 73 2.33 -6.95 -12.39
CA ASN A 73 2.28 -6.79 -13.83
C ASN A 73 1.26 -7.81 -14.33
N GLU A 74 0.04 -7.34 -14.62
CA GLU A 74 -1.13 -8.19 -14.85
C GLU A 74 -1.35 -9.15 -13.66
N GLU A 75 -1.18 -10.46 -13.84
CA GLU A 75 -1.30 -11.47 -12.79
C GLU A 75 0.05 -11.80 -12.11
N GLN A 76 1.17 -11.32 -12.67
CA GLN A 76 2.50 -11.62 -12.14
C GLN A 76 2.83 -10.70 -10.97
N TYR A 77 3.11 -11.30 -9.81
CA TYR A 77 3.57 -10.56 -8.63
C TYR A 77 4.99 -10.01 -8.80
N CYS A 78 5.14 -8.68 -8.71
CA CYS A 78 6.43 -7.99 -8.84
C CYS A 78 7.05 -7.62 -7.49
N GLY A 79 6.27 -7.64 -6.41
CA GLY A 79 6.77 -7.38 -5.06
C GLY A 79 6.13 -6.18 -4.36
N VAL A 80 6.70 -5.89 -3.19
CA VAL A 80 6.46 -4.69 -2.40
C VAL A 80 7.66 -3.77 -2.49
N ARG A 81 7.45 -2.45 -2.42
CA ARG A 81 8.55 -1.52 -2.15
C ARG A 81 8.89 -1.58 -0.66
N SER A 82 9.72 -2.56 -0.27
CA SER A 82 10.10 -2.76 1.13
C SER A 82 11.23 -1.82 1.57
N HIS A 83 12.22 -1.53 0.72
CA HIS A 83 13.36 -0.66 1.06
C HIS A 83 13.86 0.10 -0.19
N LEU A 84 13.81 1.44 -0.17
CA LEU A 84 14.67 2.27 -1.02
C LEU A 84 15.97 2.52 -0.25
N THR A 85 16.93 1.61 -0.34
CA THR A 85 18.33 1.97 -0.14
C THR A 85 18.93 2.14 -1.54
N PHE A 86 19.16 3.39 -1.94
CA PHE A 86 20.10 3.66 -3.01
C PHE A 86 21.48 3.28 -2.49
N SER A 87 21.97 2.10 -2.89
CA SER A 87 23.39 1.76 -2.87
C SER A 87 24.04 2.32 -4.14
#